data_AF-A0A9W6N3V9-F1
#
_entry.id   AF-A0A9W6N3V9-F1
#
_cell.length_a   1.000
_cell.length_b   1.000
_cell.length_c   1.000
_cell.angle_alpha   90.00
_cell.angle_beta   90.00
_cell.angle_gamma   90.00
#
_symmetry.space_group_name_H-M   'P 1'
#
loop_
_entity.id
_entity.type
_entity.pdbx_description
1 polymer ?
#
loop_
_entity_poly.entity_id
_entity_poly.type
_entity_poly.pdbx_seq_one_letter_code
_entity_poly.pdbx_strand_id
1 'polypeptide(L)'
;MPMRAPRICGCGHRIASGARCPCETRRDKARRDAFDAKRQSSAARGYDAHWRKVRAAILNAEPWCRNHAARGERVEATEVDHIDGNSRNNATANLRPLCKGCHSARTARDQAFGRRDRGVGRDFAEKGQDRAPPDARNTGDFSFPDDTIQADKKR
;
A
#
# COMPACT_ATOMS: atom_id res chain seq x y z
N MET A 1 -31.94 31.64 -0.15
CA MET A 1 -31.43 30.46 0.59
C MET A 1 -31.31 30.82 2.06
N PRO A 2 -31.73 29.97 3.02
CA PRO A 2 -31.60 30.29 4.43
C PRO A 2 -30.13 30.31 4.85
N MET A 3 -29.66 31.46 5.34
CA MET A 3 -28.33 31.57 5.92
C MET A 3 -28.35 30.93 7.31
N ARG A 4 -27.37 30.08 7.60
CA ARG A 4 -27.21 29.51 8.95
C ARG A 4 -26.98 30.65 9.95
N ALA A 5 -27.53 30.53 11.15
CA ALA A 5 -27.43 31.56 12.18
C ALA A 5 -25.99 31.75 12.67
N PRO A 6 -25.59 32.98 13.06
CA PRO A 6 -24.29 33.21 13.68
C PRO A 6 -24.16 32.44 15.00
N ARG A 7 -22.97 31.91 15.26
CA ARG A 7 -22.68 31.09 16.43
C ARG A 7 -21.79 31.83 17.42
N ILE A 8 -21.92 31.52 18.69
CA ILE A 8 -20.99 32.00 19.72
C ILE A 8 -19.88 30.96 19.88
N CYS A 9 -18.63 31.40 19.76
CA CYS A 9 -17.47 30.57 20.04
C CYS A 9 -17.32 30.36 21.55
N GLY A 10 -16.69 29.27 21.99
CA GLY A 10 -16.35 29.06 23.40
C GLY A 10 -15.41 30.12 24.00
N CYS A 11 -14.84 31.02 23.20
CA CYS A 11 -14.10 32.20 23.66
C CYS A 11 -14.97 33.47 23.79
N GLY A 12 -16.29 33.38 23.65
CA GLY A 12 -17.24 34.49 23.79
C GLY A 12 -17.48 35.33 22.53
N HIS A 13 -16.71 35.14 21.46
CA HIS A 13 -16.91 35.90 20.21
C HIS A 13 -18.13 35.40 19.42
N ARG A 14 -18.94 36.33 18.88
CA ARG A 14 -20.00 36.04 17.91
C ARG A 14 -19.41 35.93 16.51
N ILE A 15 -19.52 34.77 15.89
CA ILE A 15 -18.99 34.47 14.56
C ILE A 15 -20.13 34.38 13.55
N ALA A 16 -19.96 35.03 12.40
CA ALA A 16 -20.85 34.85 11.25
C ALA A 16 -20.87 33.39 10.78
N SER A 17 -21.99 32.96 10.18
CA SER A 17 -22.07 31.62 9.62
C SER A 17 -21.04 31.42 8.49
N GLY A 18 -20.29 30.32 8.57
CA GLY A 18 -19.23 29.98 7.62
C GLY A 18 -17.87 30.57 7.96
N ALA A 19 -17.78 31.55 8.86
CA ALA A 19 -16.51 32.08 9.35
C ALA A 19 -15.97 31.26 10.53
N ARG A 20 -14.65 31.33 10.73
CA ARG A 20 -13.95 30.66 11.83
C ARG A 20 -13.43 31.70 12.82
N CYS A 21 -13.53 31.41 14.11
CA CYS A 21 -12.98 32.31 15.12
C CYS A 21 -11.44 32.26 15.11
N PRO A 22 -10.75 33.40 15.33
CA PRO A 22 -9.30 33.42 15.50
C PRO A 22 -8.76 32.40 16.52
N CYS A 23 -9.50 32.15 17.61
CA CYS A 23 -9.06 31.17 18.62
C CYS A 23 -9.11 29.71 18.14
N GLU A 24 -10.02 29.39 17.21
CA GLU A 24 -10.13 28.07 16.59
C GLU A 24 -9.05 27.89 15.54
N THR A 25 -8.80 28.93 14.73
CA THR A 25 -7.69 28.94 13.77
C THR A 25 -6.36 28.72 14.46
N ARG A 26 -6.12 29.39 15.60
CA ARG A 26 -4.90 29.20 16.40
C ARG A 26 -4.79 27.77 16.96
N ARG A 27 -5.89 27.21 17.48
CA ARG A 27 -5.91 25.81 17.98
C ARG A 27 -5.67 24.79 16.88
N ASP A 28 -6.30 24.97 15.72
CA ASP A 28 -6.09 24.11 14.55
C ASP A 28 -4.65 24.19 14.05
N LYS A 29 -4.08 25.39 14.00
CA LYS A 29 -2.67 25.57 13.66
C LYS A 29 -1.77 24.84 14.66
N ALA A 30 -1.95 25.05 15.96
CA ALA A 30 -1.16 24.39 16.99
C ALA A 30 -1.26 22.85 16.92
N ARG A 31 -2.45 22.30 16.64
CA ARG A 31 -2.65 20.86 16.43
C ARG A 31 -1.91 20.35 15.18
N ARG A 32 -1.96 21.09 14.08
CA ARG A 32 -1.22 20.76 12.84
C ARG A 32 0.28 20.83 13.08
N ASP A 33 0.76 21.91 13.68
CA ASP A 33 2.17 22.10 14.02
C ASP A 33 2.68 20.98 14.95
N ALA A 34 1.91 20.58 15.97
CA ALA A 34 2.27 19.49 16.87
C ALA A 34 2.29 18.12 16.16
N PHE A 35 1.41 17.91 15.19
CA PHE A 35 1.43 16.72 14.34
C PHE A 35 2.65 16.72 13.40
N ASP A 36 2.91 17.85 12.75
CA ASP A 36 4.03 18.03 11.84
C ASP A 36 5.38 17.94 12.57
N ALA A 37 5.48 18.43 13.81
CA ALA A 37 6.67 18.30 14.65
C ALA A 37 6.99 16.83 15.00
N LYS A 38 5.97 15.97 15.13
CA LYS A 38 6.16 14.52 15.31
C LYS A 38 6.59 13.83 14.02
N ARG A 39 6.29 14.43 12.86
CA ARG A 39 6.64 13.87 11.55
C ARG A 39 8.02 14.36 11.15
N GLN A 40 8.96 13.44 10.93
CA GLN A 40 10.25 13.80 10.35
C GLN A 40 10.05 14.56 9.02
N SER A 41 10.87 15.59 8.80
CA SER A 41 10.83 16.38 7.56
C SER A 41 10.96 15.47 6.33
N SER A 42 10.45 15.90 5.18
CA SER A 42 10.52 15.08 3.95
C SER A 42 11.95 14.68 3.61
N ALA A 43 12.91 15.58 3.82
CA ALA A 43 14.34 15.32 3.64
C ALA A 43 14.86 14.28 4.66
N ALA A 44 14.49 14.40 5.94
CA ALA A 44 14.87 13.42 6.96
C ALA A 44 14.29 12.02 6.71
N ARG A 45 13.13 11.96 6.02
CA ARG A 45 12.50 10.73 5.56
C ARG A 45 13.13 10.13 4.29
N GLY A 46 14.17 10.73 3.71
CA GLY A 46 14.87 10.21 2.52
C GLY A 46 14.45 10.83 1.19
N TYR A 47 13.48 11.77 1.17
CA TYR A 47 13.09 12.51 -0.03
C TYR A 47 13.94 13.78 -0.20
N ASP A 48 15.25 13.60 -0.27
CA ASP A 48 16.22 14.69 -0.36
C ASP A 48 16.41 15.23 -1.79
N ALA A 49 17.41 16.10 -1.99
CA ALA A 49 17.76 16.62 -3.32
C ALA A 49 18.29 15.52 -4.25
N HIS A 50 18.94 14.50 -3.70
CA HIS A 50 19.46 13.36 -4.46
C HIS A 50 18.30 12.53 -5.03
N TRP A 51 17.29 12.22 -4.20
CA TRP A 51 16.06 11.55 -4.64
C TRP A 51 15.38 12.28 -5.81
N ARG A 52 15.29 13.61 -5.76
CA ARG A 52 14.70 14.39 -6.87
C ARG A 52 15.45 14.21 -8.19
N LYS A 53 16.78 14.13 -8.15
CA LYS A 53 17.61 13.88 -9.35
C LYS A 53 17.41 12.46 -9.87
N VAL A 54 17.46 11.46 -8.99
CA VAL A 54 17.26 10.04 -9.36
C VAL A 54 15.86 9.83 -9.94
N ARG A 55 14.82 10.41 -9.31
CA ARG A 55 13.45 10.36 -9.81
C ARG A 55 13.34 10.92 -11.22
N ALA A 56 13.92 12.08 -11.49
CA ALA A 56 13.89 12.68 -12.82
C ALA A 56 14.62 11.81 -13.86
N ALA A 57 15.77 11.24 -13.50
CA ALA A 57 16.52 10.34 -14.37
C ALA A 57 15.72 9.07 -14.73
N ILE A 58 15.06 8.44 -13.74
CA ILE A 58 14.23 7.25 -13.96
C ILE A 58 13.02 7.56 -14.85
N LEU A 59 12.32 8.66 -14.60
CA LEU A 59 11.15 9.04 -15.41
C LEU A 59 11.54 9.40 -16.85
N ASN A 60 12.74 9.96 -17.07
CA ASN A 60 13.24 10.22 -18.42
C ASN A 60 13.66 8.93 -19.15
N ALA A 61 14.22 7.96 -18.42
CA ALA A 61 14.67 6.69 -19.00
C ALA A 61 13.49 5.74 -19.31
N GLU A 62 12.50 5.68 -18.42
CA GLU A 62 11.32 4.81 -18.55
C GLU A 62 10.05 5.66 -18.30
N PRO A 63 9.53 6.34 -19.34
CA PRO A 63 8.39 7.25 -19.22
C PRO A 63 7.04 6.53 -19.06
N TRP A 64 7.04 5.19 -19.15
CA TRP A 64 5.83 4.38 -19.11
C TRP A 64 5.68 3.64 -17.77
N CYS A 65 4.45 3.49 -17.31
CA CYS A 65 4.11 2.77 -16.11
C CYS A 65 4.40 1.27 -16.28
N ARG A 66 5.32 0.72 -15.48
CA ARG A 66 5.75 -0.68 -15.60
C ARG A 66 4.61 -1.70 -15.43
N ASN A 67 3.61 -1.39 -14.59
CA ASN A 67 2.44 -2.25 -14.40
C ASN A 67 1.52 -2.30 -15.62
N HIS A 68 1.37 -1.18 -16.34
CA HIS A 68 0.57 -1.13 -17.57
C HIS A 68 1.36 -1.73 -18.73
N ALA A 69 2.67 -1.44 -18.80
CA ALA A 69 3.56 -2.04 -19.79
C ALA A 69 3.56 -3.57 -19.73
N ALA A 70 3.53 -4.16 -18.53
CA ALA A 70 3.40 -5.60 -18.33
C ALA A 70 2.07 -6.18 -18.86
N ARG A 71 1.04 -5.34 -19.01
CA ARG A 71 -0.27 -5.69 -19.60
C ARG A 71 -0.36 -5.32 -21.09
N GLY A 72 0.72 -4.81 -21.69
CA GLY A 72 0.73 -4.30 -23.06
C GLY A 72 0.10 -2.91 -23.23
N GLU A 73 -0.21 -2.21 -22.15
CA GLU A 73 -0.82 -0.88 -22.14
C GLU A 73 0.26 0.20 -21.96
N ARG A 74 0.14 1.32 -22.68
CA ARG A 74 1.06 2.47 -22.56
C ARG A 74 0.38 3.60 -21.80
N VAL A 75 0.74 3.73 -20.53
CA VAL A 75 0.28 4.82 -19.65
C VAL A 75 1.50 5.53 -19.11
N GLU A 76 1.51 6.85 -19.14
CA GLU A 76 2.62 7.65 -18.65
C GLU A 76 2.86 7.43 -17.14
N ALA A 77 4.11 7.28 -16.76
CA ALA A 77 4.54 7.23 -15.38
C ALA A 77 4.68 8.65 -14.82
N THR A 78 4.01 8.91 -13.71
CA THR A 78 4.05 10.21 -13.02
C THR A 78 4.79 10.12 -11.69
N GLU A 79 4.94 8.91 -11.15
CA GLU A 79 5.45 8.66 -9.80
C GLU A 79 6.50 7.55 -9.86
N VAL A 80 7.47 7.60 -8.95
CA VAL A 80 8.50 6.56 -8.81
C VAL A 80 8.38 5.99 -7.42
N ASP A 81 8.34 4.66 -7.36
CA ASP A 81 8.04 3.91 -6.15
C ASP A 81 9.20 2.98 -5.79
N HIS A 82 9.57 2.96 -4.51
CA HIS A 82 10.53 2.03 -3.92
C HIS A 82 9.91 0.62 -3.79
N ILE A 83 10.48 -0.37 -4.46
CA ILE A 83 9.96 -1.75 -4.48
C ILE A 83 10.02 -2.37 -3.08
N ASP A 84 11.09 -2.13 -2.32
CA ASP A 84 11.26 -2.59 -0.94
C ASP A 84 10.51 -1.76 0.11
N GLY A 85 9.93 -0.62 -0.27
CA GLY A 85 9.27 0.33 0.65
C GLY A 85 10.24 1.15 1.52
N ASN A 86 11.55 1.02 1.32
CA ASN A 86 12.56 1.79 2.03
C ASN A 86 12.89 3.06 1.27
N SER A 87 12.43 4.21 1.79
CA SER A 87 12.63 5.52 1.19
C SER A 87 14.10 5.99 1.09
N ARG A 88 15.05 5.28 1.71
CA ARG A 88 16.49 5.57 1.62
C ARG A 88 17.20 4.74 0.56
N ASN A 89 16.60 3.66 0.08
CA ASN A 89 17.22 2.79 -0.91
C ASN A 89 16.92 3.28 -2.33
N ASN A 90 17.71 4.26 -2.79
CA ASN A 90 17.55 4.89 -4.09
C ASN A 90 18.27 4.14 -5.24
N ALA A 91 18.61 2.87 -5.05
CA ALA A 91 19.20 2.05 -6.11
C ALA A 91 18.22 1.93 -7.29
N THR A 92 18.69 2.12 -8.52
CA THR A 92 17.83 2.10 -9.72
C THR A 92 17.02 0.81 -9.87
N ALA A 93 17.60 -0.33 -9.47
CA ALA A 93 16.92 -1.63 -9.47
C ALA A 93 15.76 -1.72 -8.46
N ASN A 94 15.82 -0.93 -7.38
CA ASN A 94 14.76 -0.85 -6.37
C ASN A 94 13.67 0.16 -6.75
N LEU A 95 13.83 0.91 -7.83
CA LEU A 95 12.87 1.94 -8.24
C LEU A 95 12.03 1.44 -9.41
N ARG A 96 10.73 1.72 -9.34
CA ARG A 96 9.80 1.48 -10.46
C ARG A 96 9.00 2.73 -10.82
N PRO A 97 8.91 3.07 -12.11
CA PRO A 97 8.01 4.12 -12.58
C PRO A 97 6.58 3.58 -12.65
N LEU A 98 5.65 4.32 -12.04
CA LEU A 98 4.23 4.00 -11.98
C LEU A 98 3.38 5.22 -12.31
N CYS A 99 2.19 4.98 -12.86
CA CYS A 99 1.15 5.99 -12.91
C CYS A 99 0.49 6.15 -11.53
N LYS A 100 -0.10 7.31 -11.28
CA LYS A 100 -0.77 7.64 -10.00
C LYS A 100 -1.78 6.58 -9.55
N GLY A 101 -2.54 5.99 -10.47
CA GLY A 101 -3.52 4.96 -10.18
C GLY A 101 -2.88 3.68 -9.63
N CYS A 102 -1.84 3.17 -10.30
CA CYS A 102 -1.11 1.99 -9.85
C CYS A 102 -0.37 2.22 -8.54
N HIS A 103 0.25 3.39 -8.37
CA HIS A 103 0.96 3.75 -7.16
C HIS A 103 0.00 3.86 -5.95
N SER A 104 -1.15 4.49 -6.13
CA SER A 104 -2.19 4.57 -5.09
C SER A 104 -2.74 3.19 -4.72
N ALA A 105 -3.01 2.33 -5.72
CA ALA A 105 -3.48 0.97 -5.48
C ALA A 105 -2.44 0.09 -4.78
N ARG A 106 -1.15 0.33 -5.00
CA ARG A 106 -0.09 -0.31 -4.22
C ARG A 106 -0.02 0.23 -2.81
N THR A 107 0.02 1.55 -2.64
CA THR A 107 0.02 2.18 -1.31
C THR A 107 -1.16 1.69 -0.48
N ALA A 108 -2.36 1.56 -1.07
CA ALA A 108 -3.54 1.04 -0.38
C ALA A 108 -3.43 -0.46 0.02
N ARG A 109 -2.66 -1.26 -0.73
CA ARG A 109 -2.37 -2.66 -0.38
C ARG A 109 -1.33 -2.75 0.72
N ASP A 110 -0.24 -1.99 0.60
CA ASP A 110 0.89 -2.00 1.52
C ASP A 110 0.54 -1.32 2.85
N GLN A 111 -0.31 -0.30 2.78
CA GLN A 111 -0.83 0.50 3.89
C GLN A 111 -2.31 0.20 4.11
N ALA A 112 -2.76 -1.05 4.04
CA ALA A 112 -4.16 -1.42 4.27
C ALA A 112 -4.60 -1.02 5.70
N PHE A 113 -4.88 0.27 5.90
CA PHE A 113 -5.46 0.86 7.07
C PHE A 113 -6.91 0.38 7.12
N GLY A 114 -7.17 -0.60 7.97
CA GLY A 114 -8.52 -0.93 8.41
C GLY A 114 -9.37 -1.71 7.41
N ARG A 115 -8.94 -2.91 7.02
CA ARG A 115 -9.95 -3.99 7.05
C ARG A 115 -10.27 -4.20 8.53
N ARG A 116 -11.32 -3.53 9.02
CA ARG A 116 -12.09 -4.14 10.11
C ARG A 116 -12.43 -5.52 9.59
N ASP A 117 -11.90 -6.54 10.24
CA ASP A 117 -12.48 -7.86 10.25
C ASP A 117 -14.00 -7.68 10.28
N ARG A 118 -14.64 -7.82 9.12
CA ARG A 118 -16.08 -8.02 9.05
C ARG A 118 -16.20 -9.48 9.41
N GLY A 119 -16.47 -9.74 10.69
CA GLY A 119 -16.58 -11.06 11.28
C GLY A 119 -17.28 -12.02 10.32
N VAL A 120 -16.49 -12.89 9.70
CA VAL A 120 -16.97 -14.17 9.19
C VAL A 120 -16.79 -15.10 10.37
N GLY A 121 -17.89 -15.31 11.10
CA GLY A 121 -17.96 -16.21 12.24
C GLY A 121 -17.37 -17.56 11.87
N ARG A 122 -16.31 -17.96 12.56
CA ARG A 122 -15.87 -19.35 12.59
C ARG A 122 -16.67 -20.03 13.68
N ASP A 123 -17.88 -20.43 13.34
CA ASP A 123 -18.65 -21.39 14.14
C ASP A 123 -18.16 -22.80 13.81
N PHE A 124 -16.96 -23.14 14.27
CA PHE A 124 -16.56 -24.53 14.47
C PHE A 124 -16.53 -24.79 15.98
N ALA A 125 -17.73 -24.86 16.56
CA ALA A 125 -17.92 -25.36 17.90
C ALA A 125 -17.82 -26.88 17.88
N GLU A 126 -16.70 -27.37 18.42
CA GLU A 126 -16.48 -28.76 18.78
C GLU A 126 -17.58 -29.25 19.75
N LYS A 127 -18.36 -30.25 19.32
CA LYS A 127 -18.97 -31.24 20.21
C LYS A 127 -18.84 -32.61 19.54
N GLY A 128 -18.02 -33.45 20.15
CA GLY A 128 -17.72 -34.80 19.68
C GLY A 128 -18.85 -35.79 19.84
N GLN A 129 -18.70 -36.93 19.15
CA GLN A 129 -18.81 -38.29 19.69
C GLN A 129 -18.79 -39.31 18.52
N ASP A 130 -17.83 -40.23 18.61
CA ASP A 130 -17.97 -41.66 18.32
C ASP A 130 -18.29 -42.09 16.87
N ARG A 131 -17.24 -42.33 16.06
CA ARG A 131 -17.27 -43.42 15.08
C ARG A 131 -15.88 -44.04 14.89
N ALA A 132 -15.80 -45.33 15.21
CA ALA A 132 -14.61 -46.18 15.15
C ALA A 132 -13.98 -46.23 13.75
N PRO A 133 -12.67 -46.53 13.63
CA PRO A 133 -12.00 -46.63 12.34
C PRO A 133 -12.28 -47.99 11.67
N PRO A 134 -12.79 -48.02 10.42
CA PRO A 134 -12.66 -49.20 9.59
C PRO A 134 -11.24 -49.23 8.99
N ASP A 135 -10.43 -50.09 9.61
CA ASP A 135 -9.50 -51.01 8.98
C ASP A 135 -8.69 -50.59 7.74
N ALA A 136 -7.37 -50.67 7.94
CA ALA A 136 -6.37 -50.81 6.90
C ALA A 136 -6.71 -51.95 5.92
N ARG A 137 -6.63 -51.64 4.61
CA ARG A 137 -6.07 -52.45 3.51
C ARG A 137 -6.42 -51.78 2.17
N ASN A 138 -5.42 -51.20 1.49
CA ASN A 138 -5.06 -51.60 0.12
C ASN A 138 -3.80 -50.86 -0.32
N THR A 139 -2.65 -51.51 -0.18
CA THR A 139 -1.42 -51.17 -0.90
C THR A 139 -1.59 -51.57 -2.37
N GLY A 140 -2.05 -50.64 -3.18
CA GLY A 140 -2.08 -50.75 -4.64
C GLY A 140 -0.80 -50.21 -5.25
N ASP A 141 0.10 -51.14 -5.57
CA ASP A 141 1.24 -51.02 -6.48
C ASP A 141 0.86 -50.22 -7.74
N PHE A 142 1.48 -49.05 -7.92
CA PHE A 142 1.48 -48.30 -9.19
C PHE A 142 2.93 -48.19 -9.66
N SER A 143 3.40 -49.29 -10.25
CA SER A 143 4.58 -49.31 -11.09
C SER A 143 4.37 -48.39 -12.30
N PHE A 144 5.16 -47.31 -12.40
CA PHE A 144 5.30 -46.53 -13.63
C PHE A 144 6.66 -46.88 -14.27
N PRO A 145 6.70 -47.48 -15.47
CA PRO A 145 7.93 -47.58 -16.24
C PRO A 145 8.22 -46.30 -17.04
N ASP A 146 9.44 -45.83 -16.85
CA ASP A 146 10.45 -45.32 -17.80
C ASP A 146 10.06 -44.37 -18.95
N ASP A 147 10.68 -43.17 -18.95
CA ASP A 147 11.29 -42.60 -20.16
C ASP A 147 12.17 -41.38 -19.79
N THR A 148 13.46 -41.63 -19.51
CA THR A 148 14.47 -40.55 -19.45
C THR A 148 15.46 -40.68 -20.60
N ILE A 149 15.11 -39.97 -21.66
CA ILE A 149 15.92 -39.31 -22.69
C ILE A 149 17.45 -39.45 -22.51
N GLN A 150 18.07 -40.11 -23.49
CA GLN A 150 19.51 -40.15 -23.74
C GLN A 150 20.10 -38.75 -23.92
N ALA A 151 21.15 -38.43 -23.17
CA ALA A 151 22.16 -37.46 -23.58
C ALA A 151 23.45 -37.65 -22.77
N ASP A 152 24.47 -38.31 -23.34
CA ASP A 152 25.86 -37.89 -23.10
C ASP A 152 26.92 -38.57 -24.00
N LYS A 153 27.88 -37.72 -24.43
CA LYS A 153 29.29 -37.97 -24.81
C LYS A 153 29.58 -38.55 -26.21
N LYS A 154 30.21 -37.75 -27.10
CA LYS A 154 31.68 -37.66 -27.29
C LYS A 154 32.30 -39.08 -27.36
N ARG A 155 32.75 -39.60 -28.49
CA ARG A 155 33.86 -39.13 -29.34
C ARG A 155 33.95 -40.04 -30.56
#